data_AF-A0A1Y2LT27-F1
#
_entry.id   AF-A0A1Y2LT27-F1
#
_cell.length_a   1.000
_cell.length_b   1.000
_cell.length_c   1.000
_cell.angle_alpha   90.00
_cell.angle_beta   90.00
_cell.angle_gamma   90.00
#
_symmetry.space_group_name_H-M   'P 1'
#
loop_
_entity.id
_entity.type
_entity.pdbx_description
1 polymer ?
#
loop_
_entity_poly.entity_id
_entity_poly.type
_entity_poly.pdbx_seq_one_letter_code
_entity_poly.pdbx_strand_id
1 'polypeptide(L)'
;MPMYTFVDLDPDGIAIMSTYKYGSYRLAHETVTAGQTAGLTLPNMRWLGLKKHHISPDSVHESTAVAEYMPDLQGLMRLTARDRTKAARMLEWDLCCEAGPEQEWRHELQGMLMLNIKAEMQILDECPGGILSFLQNELGQVHDTEEDTVLAMSCMEEGLLF
;
A
#
# COMPACT_ATOMS: atom_id res chain seq x y z
N MET A 1 7.40 18.08 -5.03
CA MET A 1 7.94 16.79 -5.54
C MET A 1 7.19 15.68 -4.84
N PRO A 2 6.31 14.94 -5.54
CA PRO A 2 5.62 13.80 -4.95
C PRO A 2 6.62 12.68 -4.67
N MET A 3 6.43 12.00 -3.53
CA MET A 3 7.27 10.88 -3.11
C MET A 3 6.42 9.62 -3.09
N TYR A 4 6.83 8.60 -3.84
CA TYR A 4 6.14 7.31 -3.90
C TYR A 4 7.00 6.23 -3.26
N THR A 5 6.36 5.31 -2.57
CA THR A 5 6.99 4.10 -2.06
C THR A 5 6.45 2.87 -2.76
N PHE A 6 7.35 1.97 -3.12
CA PHE A 6 7.05 0.71 -3.77
C PHE A 6 7.66 -0.40 -2.92
N VAL A 7 6.79 -1.18 -2.27
CA VAL A 7 7.13 -2.20 -1.28
C VAL A 7 6.25 -3.44 -1.52
N ASP A 8 6.70 -4.58 -1.00
CA ASP A 8 5.96 -5.84 -1.05
C ASP A 8 4.58 -5.71 -0.37
N LEU A 9 3.61 -6.50 -0.84
CA LEU A 9 2.29 -6.62 -0.22
C LEU A 9 2.39 -7.58 0.96
N ASP A 10 3.03 -7.12 2.03
CA ASP A 10 3.07 -7.82 3.31
C ASP A 10 3.14 -6.86 4.52
N PRO A 11 3.00 -7.37 5.76
CA PRO A 11 3.04 -6.51 6.95
C PRO A 11 4.41 -5.87 7.20
N ASP A 12 5.51 -6.45 6.70
CA ASP A 12 6.83 -5.86 6.80
C ASP A 12 6.98 -4.67 5.84
N GLY A 13 6.48 -4.77 4.60
CA GLY A 13 6.42 -3.69 3.61
C GLY A 13 5.69 -2.45 4.13
N ILE A 14 4.51 -2.62 4.73
CA ILE A 14 3.76 -1.51 5.34
C ILE A 14 4.53 -0.91 6.53
N ALA A 15 5.23 -1.72 7.34
CA ALA A 15 6.02 -1.21 8.46
C ALA A 15 7.25 -0.41 8.00
N ILE A 16 7.88 -0.82 6.89
CA ILE A 16 8.97 -0.05 6.24
C ILE A 16 8.43 1.31 5.81
N MET A 17 7.31 1.32 5.09
CA MET A 17 6.66 2.56 4.65
C MET A 17 6.31 3.48 5.84
N SER A 18 5.74 2.93 6.90
CA SER A 18 5.44 3.68 8.13
C SER A 18 6.68 4.34 8.72
N THR A 19 7.83 3.69 8.65
CA THR A 19 9.09 4.23 9.20
C THR A 19 9.55 5.47 8.42
N TYR A 20 9.44 5.45 7.09
CA TYR A 20 9.78 6.62 6.27
C TYR A 20 8.73 7.73 6.37
N LYS A 21 7.43 7.38 6.49
CA LYS A 21 6.35 8.37 6.55
C LYS A 21 6.25 9.08 7.90
N TYR A 22 6.32 8.31 9.00
CA TYR A 22 6.06 8.78 10.36
C TYR A 22 7.26 8.66 11.32
N GLY A 23 8.36 8.06 10.86
CA GLY A 23 9.49 7.71 11.72
C GLY A 23 9.31 6.33 12.36
N SER A 24 10.38 5.83 12.97
CA SER A 24 10.36 4.52 13.62
C SER A 24 9.44 4.53 14.84
N TYR A 25 8.37 3.73 14.79
CA TYR A 25 7.43 3.56 15.90
C TYR A 25 8.14 3.14 17.21
N ARG A 26 9.21 2.34 17.10
CA ARG A 26 10.00 1.88 18.25
C ARG A 26 10.84 2.98 18.91
N LEU A 27 11.18 4.04 18.17
CA LEU A 27 12.04 5.14 18.63
C LEU A 27 11.23 6.39 19.00
N ALA A 28 9.90 6.35 18.89
CA ALA A 28 9.03 7.49 19.19
C ALA A 28 9.20 8.04 20.63
N HIS A 29 9.67 7.21 21.57
CA HIS A 29 9.94 7.60 22.95
C HIS A 29 11.34 8.18 23.19
N GLU A 30 12.30 8.00 22.26
CA GLU A 30 13.67 8.54 22.38
C GLU A 30 13.78 9.98 21.86
N THR A 31 12.82 10.43 21.06
CA THR A 31 12.80 11.78 20.46
C THR A 31 12.70 12.89 21.52
N VAL A 32 12.30 12.57 22.75
CA VAL A 32 12.16 13.55 23.85
C VAL A 32 13.52 14.02 24.40
N THR A 33 14.62 13.27 24.19
CA THR A 33 15.95 13.62 24.74
C THR A 33 16.94 14.16 23.71
N ALA A 34 16.66 14.07 22.41
CA ALA A 34 17.58 14.49 21.35
C ALA A 34 16.99 15.62 20.51
N GLY A 35 17.10 16.86 21.00
CA GLY A 35 16.72 18.09 20.28
C GLY A 35 17.57 18.40 19.02
N GLN A 36 18.14 17.41 18.35
CA GLN A 36 19.06 17.60 17.20
C GLN A 36 18.87 16.64 16.02
N THR A 37 17.92 15.71 16.06
CA THR A 37 17.58 14.90 14.88
C THR A 37 16.09 15.03 14.62
N ALA A 38 15.69 16.07 13.87
CA ALA A 38 14.40 16.05 13.21
C ALA A 38 14.38 14.77 12.37
N GLY A 39 13.55 13.81 12.77
CA GLY A 39 13.45 12.53 12.05
C GLY A 39 13.17 12.81 10.59
N LEU A 40 13.92 12.17 9.69
CA LEU A 40 13.73 12.26 8.24
C LEU A 40 12.40 11.58 7.89
N THR A 41 11.31 12.33 8.06
CA THR A 41 9.94 11.89 7.77
C THR A 41 9.51 12.44 6.43
N LEU A 42 8.77 11.63 5.68
CA LEU A 42 8.21 11.97 4.38
C LEU A 42 6.68 11.94 4.50
N PRO A 43 6.04 12.93 5.15
CA PRO A 43 4.62 12.89 5.47
C PRO A 43 3.72 12.80 4.23
N ASN A 44 4.19 13.29 3.08
CA ASN A 44 3.49 13.25 1.80
C ASN A 44 3.82 12.00 0.97
N MET A 45 4.47 10.99 1.55
CA MET A 45 4.78 9.74 0.86
C MET A 45 3.51 8.93 0.61
N ARG A 46 3.32 8.50 -0.64
CA ARG A 46 2.17 7.71 -1.09
C ARG A 46 2.59 6.29 -1.46
N TRP A 47 1.69 5.34 -1.27
CA TRP A 47 1.94 3.93 -1.60
C TRP A 47 1.55 3.62 -3.05
N LEU A 48 2.54 3.21 -3.84
CA LEU A 48 2.39 2.79 -5.24
C LEU A 48 2.46 1.24 -5.37
N GLY A 49 2.40 0.52 -4.25
CA GLY A 49 2.66 -0.91 -4.17
C GLY A 49 1.61 -1.80 -4.84
N LEU A 50 1.91 -3.10 -4.87
CA LEU A 50 0.92 -4.12 -5.17
C LEU A 50 -0.22 -4.01 -4.17
N LYS A 51 -1.46 -3.93 -4.67
CA LYS A 51 -2.69 -3.85 -3.88
C LYS A 51 -3.53 -5.09 -4.18
N LYS A 52 -4.46 -5.43 -3.29
CA LYS A 52 -5.30 -6.61 -3.47
C LYS A 52 -6.06 -6.66 -4.81
N HIS A 53 -6.44 -5.53 -5.39
CA HIS A 53 -7.10 -5.52 -6.71
C HIS A 53 -6.19 -5.97 -7.85
N HIS A 54 -4.87 -5.83 -7.72
CA HIS A 54 -3.89 -6.37 -8.68
C HIS A 54 -3.77 -7.90 -8.61
N ILE A 55 -4.31 -8.52 -7.57
CA ILE A 55 -4.24 -9.96 -7.29
C ILE A 55 -5.64 -10.59 -7.39
N SER A 56 -6.63 -9.90 -7.98
CA SER A 56 -7.97 -10.45 -8.13
C SER A 56 -7.94 -11.68 -9.05
N PRO A 57 -8.57 -12.81 -8.67
CA PRO A 57 -8.71 -13.98 -9.52
C PRO A 57 -9.58 -13.72 -10.79
N ASP A 58 -10.30 -12.60 -10.88
CA ASP A 58 -11.11 -12.27 -12.07
C ASP A 58 -10.27 -11.89 -13.30
N SER A 59 -8.98 -11.55 -13.13
CA SER A 59 -8.04 -11.42 -14.26
C SER A 59 -7.59 -12.79 -14.80
N VAL A 60 -7.90 -13.87 -14.09
CA VAL A 60 -7.66 -15.26 -14.45
C VAL A 60 -8.98 -15.87 -14.88
N HIS A 61 -9.49 -15.41 -16.03
CA HIS A 61 -10.68 -16.01 -16.63
C HIS A 61 -10.46 -17.52 -16.86
N GLU A 62 -11.39 -18.30 -16.33
CA GLU A 62 -11.77 -19.64 -16.79
C GLU A 62 -10.78 -20.79 -16.56
N SER A 63 -10.67 -21.27 -15.32
CA SER A 63 -10.60 -22.72 -15.08
C SER A 63 -10.98 -23.13 -13.65
N THR A 64 -11.94 -24.04 -13.62
CA THR A 64 -12.59 -24.77 -12.53
C THR A 64 -11.73 -25.27 -11.37
N ALA A 65 -12.41 -25.37 -10.21
CA ALA A 65 -12.13 -26.20 -9.04
C ALA A 65 -11.18 -25.64 -7.94
N VAL A 66 -11.80 -24.98 -6.97
CA VAL A 66 -11.53 -25.05 -5.51
C VAL A 66 -10.17 -25.62 -5.07
N ALA A 67 -9.31 -24.70 -4.62
CA ALA A 67 -8.41 -24.81 -3.47
C ALA A 67 -7.02 -25.46 -3.58
N GLU A 68 -6.56 -25.94 -4.74
CA GLU A 68 -5.19 -26.51 -4.85
C GLU A 68 -4.22 -25.86 -5.85
N TYR A 69 -4.66 -24.95 -6.71
CA TYR A 69 -3.77 -24.26 -7.64
C TYR A 69 -4.08 -22.76 -7.67
N MET A 70 -3.45 -22.00 -6.76
CA MET A 70 -3.10 -20.62 -7.11
C MET A 70 -2.08 -20.75 -8.24
N PRO A 71 -2.26 -20.10 -9.40
CA PRO A 71 -1.28 -20.16 -10.47
C PRO A 71 0.06 -19.74 -9.89
N ASP A 72 1.10 -20.40 -10.38
CA ASP A 72 2.51 -20.36 -9.99
C ASP A 72 3.15 -18.99 -10.25
N LEU A 73 2.47 -17.90 -9.90
CA LEU A 73 3.02 -16.55 -9.93
C LEU A 73 4.10 -16.51 -8.85
N GLN A 74 5.36 -16.51 -9.29
CA GLN A 74 6.56 -16.54 -8.46
C GLN A 74 6.61 -15.26 -7.63
N GLY A 75 5.97 -15.28 -6.47
CA GLY A 75 5.85 -14.14 -5.57
C GLY A 75 4.55 -14.07 -4.79
N LEU A 76 3.46 -14.72 -5.24
CA LEU A 76 2.22 -14.84 -4.45
C LEU A 76 2.33 -16.02 -3.47
N MET A 77 2.15 -15.76 -2.17
CA MET A 77 2.28 -16.80 -1.16
C MET A 77 1.29 -16.65 -0.01
N ARG A 78 1.14 -17.72 0.78
CA ARG A 78 0.32 -17.68 1.99
C ARG A 78 1.04 -16.90 3.09
N LEU A 79 0.26 -16.20 3.92
CA LEU A 79 0.79 -15.58 5.13
C LEU A 79 1.42 -16.64 6.05
N THR A 80 2.57 -16.33 6.62
CA THR A 80 3.14 -17.12 7.72
C THR A 80 2.44 -16.78 9.05
N ALA A 81 2.70 -17.57 10.10
CA ALA A 81 2.18 -17.26 11.44
C ALA A 81 2.70 -15.92 11.97
N ARG A 82 3.94 -15.56 11.62
CA ARG A 82 4.55 -14.27 11.94
C ARG A 82 3.80 -13.15 11.25
N ASP A 83 3.52 -13.29 9.96
CA ASP A 83 2.84 -12.25 9.18
C ASP A 83 1.43 -12.00 9.73
N ARG A 84 0.66 -13.07 9.97
CA ARG A 84 -0.68 -12.93 10.59
C ARG A 84 -0.63 -12.22 11.93
N THR A 85 0.31 -12.59 12.80
CA THR A 85 0.47 -11.97 14.12
C THR A 85 0.86 -10.49 13.99
N LYS A 86 1.77 -10.18 13.07
CA LYS A 86 2.22 -8.81 12.82
C LYS A 86 1.09 -7.96 12.24
N ALA A 87 0.38 -8.46 11.24
CA ALA A 87 -0.76 -7.78 10.61
C ALA A 87 -1.85 -7.46 11.63
N ALA A 88 -2.23 -8.43 12.47
CA ALA A 88 -3.22 -8.22 13.52
C ALA A 88 -2.80 -7.12 14.51
N ARG A 89 -1.53 -7.13 14.96
CA ARG A 89 -1.00 -6.06 15.82
C ARG A 89 -0.94 -4.70 15.14
N MET A 90 -0.67 -4.66 13.83
CA MET A 90 -0.64 -3.41 13.08
C MET A 90 -2.02 -2.77 12.96
N LEU A 91 -3.10 -3.57 12.96
CA LEU A 91 -4.48 -3.04 12.99
C LEU A 91 -4.85 -2.36 14.31
N GLU A 92 -4.05 -2.55 15.36
CA GLU A 92 -4.18 -1.89 16.66
C GLU A 92 -3.36 -0.58 16.73
N TRP A 93 -2.55 -0.26 15.70
CA TRP A 93 -1.80 0.99 15.66
C TRP A 93 -2.76 2.17 15.46
N ASP A 94 -2.49 3.30 16.12
CA ASP A 94 -3.26 4.55 15.95
C ASP A 94 -3.34 4.99 14.47
N LEU A 95 -2.33 4.64 13.66
CA LEU A 95 -2.30 4.89 12.22
C LEU A 95 -3.36 4.11 11.45
N CYS A 96 -3.57 2.84 11.81
CA CYS A 96 -4.37 1.86 11.07
C CYS A 96 -5.67 1.48 11.79
N CYS A 97 -6.02 2.15 12.90
CA CYS A 97 -7.29 1.93 13.59
C CYS A 97 -8.47 2.47 12.75
N GLU A 98 -9.71 2.22 13.17
CA GLU A 98 -10.91 2.61 12.38
C GLU A 98 -11.03 4.12 12.14
N ALA A 99 -10.53 4.93 13.08
CA ALA A 99 -10.48 6.38 12.95
C ALA A 99 -9.08 6.90 12.56
N GLY A 100 -8.16 5.98 12.21
CA GLY A 100 -6.78 6.31 11.91
C GLY A 100 -6.62 6.98 10.53
N PRO A 101 -5.53 7.72 10.30
CA PRO A 101 -5.28 8.38 9.03
C PRO A 101 -4.99 7.41 7.87
N GLU A 102 -4.45 6.22 8.14
CA GLU A 102 -3.97 5.29 7.11
C GLU A 102 -4.97 4.17 6.83
N GLN A 103 -6.16 4.56 6.36
CA GLN A 103 -7.22 3.61 6.04
C GLN A 103 -6.82 2.65 4.91
N GLU A 104 -6.03 3.09 3.93
CA GLU A 104 -5.53 2.22 2.86
C GLU A 104 -4.72 1.04 3.43
N TRP A 105 -3.84 1.30 4.40
CA TRP A 105 -3.03 0.26 5.04
C TRP A 105 -3.90 -0.69 5.85
N ARG A 106 -4.92 -0.18 6.55
CA ARG A 106 -5.91 -0.99 7.26
C ARG A 106 -6.62 -1.96 6.32
N HIS A 107 -7.15 -1.47 5.20
CA HIS A 107 -7.85 -2.30 4.21
C HIS A 107 -6.92 -3.37 3.64
N GLU A 108 -5.66 -3.02 3.33
CA GLU A 108 -4.69 -3.98 2.82
C GLU A 108 -4.33 -5.06 3.84
N LEU A 109 -4.04 -4.70 5.09
CA LEU A 109 -3.81 -5.65 6.19
C LEU A 109 -5.02 -6.58 6.42
N GLN A 110 -6.24 -6.04 6.44
CA GLN A 110 -7.45 -6.82 6.62
C GLN A 110 -7.65 -7.83 5.50
N GLY A 111 -7.51 -7.42 4.23
CA GLY A 111 -7.70 -8.36 3.14
C GLY A 111 -6.53 -9.36 3.01
N MET A 112 -5.29 -9.02 3.39
CA MET A 112 -4.22 -10.01 3.52
C MET A 112 -4.64 -11.11 4.51
N LEU A 113 -5.18 -10.73 5.67
CA LEU A 113 -5.66 -11.66 6.69
C LEU A 113 -6.86 -12.48 6.21
N MET A 114 -7.84 -11.85 5.55
CA MET A 114 -9.06 -12.52 5.07
C MET A 114 -8.76 -13.52 3.95
N LEU A 115 -7.88 -13.16 3.01
CA LEU A 115 -7.49 -14.02 1.89
C LEU A 115 -6.35 -14.98 2.26
N ASN A 116 -5.67 -14.73 3.38
CA ASN A 116 -4.47 -15.43 3.84
C ASN A 116 -3.33 -15.41 2.78
N ILE A 117 -3.14 -14.26 2.12
CA ILE A 117 -2.13 -14.06 1.08
C ILE A 117 -1.19 -12.88 1.40
N LYS A 118 0.02 -12.95 0.88
CA LYS A 118 0.97 -11.84 0.69
C LYS A 118 1.63 -11.96 -0.68
N ALA A 119 2.18 -10.89 -1.21
CA ALA A 119 2.88 -10.91 -2.49
C ALA A 119 4.21 -10.13 -2.45
N GLU A 120 5.27 -10.76 -2.96
CA GLU A 120 6.55 -10.08 -3.22
C GLU A 120 6.44 -9.26 -4.51
N MET A 121 7.09 -8.11 -4.55
CA MET A 121 7.15 -7.21 -5.71
C MET A 121 7.70 -7.90 -6.96
N GLN A 122 8.56 -8.90 -6.76
CA GLN A 122 9.20 -9.70 -7.82
C GLN A 122 8.18 -10.46 -8.69
N ILE A 123 6.94 -10.62 -8.24
CA ILE A 123 5.84 -11.16 -9.04
C ILE A 123 5.64 -10.39 -10.36
N LEU A 124 6.01 -9.11 -10.39
CA LEU A 124 5.92 -8.29 -11.59
C LEU A 124 6.95 -8.64 -12.65
N ASP A 125 8.06 -9.30 -12.31
CA ASP A 125 9.08 -9.70 -13.28
C ASP A 125 8.56 -10.75 -14.27
N GLU A 126 7.52 -11.49 -13.88
CA GLU A 126 6.85 -12.48 -14.73
C GLU A 126 5.81 -11.85 -15.68
N CYS A 127 5.41 -10.60 -15.41
CA CYS A 127 4.43 -9.90 -16.23
C CYS A 127 5.08 -9.34 -17.50
N PRO A 128 4.37 -9.34 -18.65
CA PRO A 128 4.86 -8.67 -19.87
C PRO A 128 5.20 -7.20 -19.60
N GLY A 129 6.47 -6.82 -19.82
CA GLY A 129 6.95 -5.47 -19.57
C GLY A 129 7.41 -5.20 -18.12
N GLY A 130 7.31 -6.20 -17.25
CA GLY A 130 7.92 -6.20 -15.92
C GLY A 130 7.38 -5.11 -14.98
N ILE A 131 8.19 -4.83 -13.96
CA ILE A 131 8.01 -3.69 -13.04
C ILE A 131 7.89 -2.34 -13.76
N LEU A 132 8.57 -2.14 -14.89
CA LEU A 132 8.58 -0.86 -15.59
C LEU A 132 7.21 -0.53 -16.18
N SER A 133 6.60 -1.50 -16.88
CA SER A 133 5.26 -1.36 -17.45
C SER A 133 4.22 -1.09 -16.35
N PHE A 134 4.32 -1.81 -15.23
CA PHE A 134 3.48 -1.58 -14.06
C PHE A 134 3.62 -0.15 -13.51
N LEU A 135 4.84 0.31 -13.26
CA LEU A 135 5.08 1.66 -12.73
C LEU A 135 4.64 2.75 -13.70
N GLN A 136 4.79 2.55 -15.01
CA GLN A 136 4.30 3.49 -16.01
C GLN A 136 2.77 3.61 -15.99
N ASN A 137 2.06 2.48 -15.87
CA ASN A 137 0.61 2.47 -15.77
C ASN A 137 0.12 3.14 -14.48
N GLU A 138 0.71 2.78 -13.34
CA GLU A 138 0.32 3.36 -12.05
C GLU A 138 0.61 4.87 -11.98
N LEU A 139 1.79 5.31 -12.43
CA LEU A 139 2.11 6.74 -12.44
C LEU A 139 1.33 7.53 -13.49
N GLY A 140 0.94 6.90 -14.61
CA GLY A 140 0.06 7.50 -15.61
C GLY A 140 -1.32 7.81 -15.03
N GLN A 141 -1.93 6.84 -14.34
CA GLN A 141 -3.24 7.02 -13.70
C GLN A 141 -3.24 8.09 -12.59
N VAL A 142 -2.11 8.26 -11.89
CA VAL A 142 -1.97 9.31 -10.87
C VAL A 142 -1.97 10.71 -11.47
N HIS A 143 -1.38 10.88 -12.67
CA HIS A 143 -1.40 12.18 -13.36
C HIS A 143 -2.83 12.58 -13.76
N ASP A 144 -3.62 11.61 -14.23
CA ASP A 144 -5.02 11.85 -14.62
C ASP A 144 -5.90 12.21 -13.40
N THR A 145 -5.64 11.59 -12.24
CA THR A 145 -6.41 11.85 -11.00
C THR A 145 -6.12 13.23 -10.40
N GLU A 146 -4.87 13.72 -10.51
CA GLU A 146 -4.50 15.06 -10.04
C GLU A 146 -5.10 16.17 -10.93
N GLU A 147 -5.20 15.97 -12.25
CA GLU A 147 -5.89 16.91 -13.14
C GLU A 147 -7.40 16.97 -12.87
N ASP A 148 -8.05 15.82 -12.62
CA ASP A 148 -9.47 15.75 -12.30
C ASP A 148 -9.81 16.39 -10.94
N THR A 149 -8.93 16.27 -9.93
CA THR A 149 -9.15 16.94 -8.63
C THR A 149 -8.96 18.46 -8.73
N VAL A 150 -8.01 18.94 -9.54
CA VAL A 150 -7.82 20.38 -9.79
C VAL A 150 -9.00 20.96 -10.58
N LEU A 151 -9.51 20.23 -11.58
CA LEU A 151 -10.72 20.60 -12.32
C LEU A 151 -11.97 20.61 -11.44
N ALA A 152 -12.13 19.61 -10.57
CA ALA A 152 -13.25 19.55 -9.63
C ALA A 152 -13.21 20.69 -8.60
N MET A 153 -12.03 21.04 -8.08
CA MET A 153 -11.86 22.19 -7.18
C MET A 153 -12.13 23.53 -7.89
N SER A 154 -11.67 23.69 -9.14
CA SER A 154 -11.97 24.88 -9.94
C SER A 154 -13.47 25.03 -10.25
N CYS A 155 -14.20 23.92 -10.44
CA CYS A 155 -15.65 23.95 -10.66
C CYS A 155 -16.44 24.34 -9.40
N MET A 156 -15.91 24.07 -8.20
CA MET A 156 -16.57 24.44 -6.94
C MET A 156 -16.38 25.91 -6.57
N GLU A 157 -15.34 26.57 -7.09
CA GLU A 157 -15.04 27.98 -6.80
C GLU A 157 -15.88 28.94 -7.66
N GLU A 158 -16.27 28.53 -8.87
CA GLU A 158 -17.16 29.29 -9.78
C GLU A 158 -18.66 29.22 -9.38
N GLY A 159 -19.03 28.36 -8.42
CA GLY A 159 -20.42 28.15 -7.99
C GLY A 159 -20.91 29.05 -6.84
N LEU A 160 -20.06 29.95 -6.31
CA LEU A 160 -20.33 30.72 -5.09
C LEU A 160 -20.63 32.21 -5.32
N LEU A 161 -21.09 32.56 -6.52
CA LEU A 161 -21.39 33.95 -6.91
C LEU A 161 -22.87 34.14 -7.29
N PHE A 162 -23.79 33.90 -6.35
CA PHE A 162 -25.15 34.47 -6.36
C PHE A 162 -25.70 34.68 -4.94
#